data_AF-A0A512I9L8-F1
#
_entry.id   AF-A0A512I9L8-F1
#
_cell.length_a   1.000
_cell.length_b   1.000
_cell.length_c   1.000
_cell.angle_alpha   90.00
_cell.angle_beta   90.00
_cell.angle_gamma   90.00
#
_symmetry.space_group_name_H-M   'P 1'
#
loop_
_entity.id
_entity.type
_entity.pdbx_description
1 polymer ?
#
loop_
_entity_poly.entity_id
_entity_poly.type
_entity_poly.pdbx_seq_one_letter_code
_entity_poly.pdbx_strand_id
1 'polypeptide(L)'
;MPAGATAFPNRSSRYWLNVYGYWQDPAEDARLTAFARKAHAAMAPFAELGQYVNFLGAEQGPVTPEAARQAYGERTHQRLVELKNRYDPGNIFRLNHNIVPSAA
;
A
#
# COMPACT_ATOMS: atom_id res chain seq x y z
N MET A 1 20.23 -4.88 5.47
CA MET A 1 19.79 -3.71 6.28
C MET A 1 18.79 -4.18 7.33
N PRO A 2 18.96 -3.84 8.62
CA PRO A 2 18.02 -4.22 9.68
C PRO A 2 16.61 -3.61 9.50
N ALA A 3 15.60 -4.27 10.07
CA ALA A 3 14.22 -3.76 10.08
C ALA A 3 14.11 -2.46 10.90
N GLY A 4 13.52 -1.41 10.32
CA GLY A 4 13.35 -0.10 10.96
C GLY A 4 14.47 0.92 10.73
N ALA A 5 15.54 0.53 10.04
CA ALA A 5 16.57 1.47 9.55
C ALA A 5 16.05 2.38 8.42
N THR A 6 14.98 1.97 7.74
CA THR A 6 14.33 2.69 6.63
C THR A 6 12.82 2.56 6.76
N ALA A 7 12.07 3.35 5.99
CA ALA A 7 10.60 3.23 5.92
C ALA A 7 10.08 1.97 5.19
N PHE A 8 10.95 1.20 4.51
CA PHE A 8 10.54 -0.08 3.92
C PHE A 8 10.48 -1.19 5.01
N PRO A 9 9.31 -1.79 5.26
CA PRO A 9 9.10 -2.62 6.45
C PRO A 9 9.54 -4.07 6.30
N ASN A 10 9.25 -4.72 5.17
CA ASN A 10 9.56 -6.13 4.98
C ASN A 10 11.00 -6.32 4.52
N ARG A 11 11.81 -7.07 5.25
CA ARG A 11 13.21 -7.36 4.88
C ARG A 11 13.53 -8.87 4.89
N SER A 12 12.53 -9.70 5.17
CA SER A 12 12.67 -11.16 5.33
C SER A 12 12.16 -11.93 4.12
N SER A 13 11.18 -11.39 3.39
CA SER A 13 10.58 -12.11 2.26
C SER A 13 11.57 -12.29 1.12
N ARG A 14 11.60 -13.51 0.57
CA ARG A 14 12.51 -13.90 -0.51
C ARG A 14 12.01 -13.50 -1.89
N TYR A 15 10.70 -13.30 -2.02
CA TYR A 15 10.04 -13.04 -3.29
C TYR A 15 9.01 -11.94 -3.12
N TRP A 16 8.66 -11.35 -4.25
CA TRP A 16 7.58 -10.39 -4.36
C TRP A 16 6.68 -10.83 -5.50
N LEU A 17 5.38 -10.94 -5.23
CA LEU A 17 4.36 -11.17 -6.24
C LEU A 17 3.68 -9.86 -6.64
N ASN A 18 3.67 -9.58 -7.94
CA ASN A 18 2.83 -8.54 -8.52
C ASN A 18 1.91 -9.19 -9.57
N VAL A 19 0.62 -8.87 -9.54
CA VAL A 19 -0.38 -9.42 -10.45
C VAL A 19 -0.83 -8.29 -11.37
N TYR A 20 -0.41 -8.36 -12.63
CA TYR A 20 -0.79 -7.41 -13.66
C TYR A 20 -1.82 -8.01 -14.62
N GLY A 21 -2.77 -7.19 -15.02
CA GLY A 21 -3.66 -7.47 -16.15
C GLY A 21 -3.48 -6.41 -17.22
N TYR A 22 -3.32 -6.85 -18.47
CA TYR A 22 -3.22 -5.99 -19.63
C TYR A 22 -4.14 -6.53 -20.72
N TRP A 23 -4.99 -5.67 -21.27
CA TRP A 23 -5.91 -6.00 -22.35
C TRP A 23 -6.21 -4.76 -23.19
N GLN A 24 -6.70 -4.98 -24.41
CA GLN A 24 -6.98 -3.90 -25.37
C GLN A 24 -8.46 -3.56 -25.46
N ASP A 25 -9.34 -4.56 -25.35
CA ASP A 25 -10.78 -4.39 -25.48
C ASP A 25 -11.39 -3.93 -24.15
N PRO A 26 -11.96 -2.72 -24.06
CA PRO A 26 -12.60 -2.24 -22.83
C PRO A 26 -13.80 -3.09 -22.41
N ALA A 27 -14.41 -3.86 -23.32
CA ALA A 27 -15.49 -4.78 -22.96
C ALA A 27 -15.04 -5.89 -21.98
N GLU A 28 -13.73 -6.15 -21.92
CA GLU A 28 -13.14 -7.16 -21.05
C GLU A 28 -12.82 -6.66 -19.64
N ASP A 29 -12.95 -5.35 -19.38
CA ASP A 29 -12.56 -4.68 -18.13
C ASP A 29 -13.08 -5.43 -16.90
N ALA A 30 -14.39 -5.67 -16.85
CA ALA A 30 -15.03 -6.29 -15.69
C ALA A 30 -14.55 -7.73 -15.47
N ARG A 31 -14.41 -8.50 -16.56
CA ARG A 31 -14.05 -9.92 -16.50
C ARG A 31 -12.60 -10.10 -16.07
N LEU A 32 -11.69 -9.36 -16.69
CA LEU A 32 -10.25 -9.48 -16.44
C LEU A 32 -9.85 -8.83 -15.10
N THR A 33 -10.50 -7.74 -14.70
CA THR A 33 -10.35 -7.18 -13.34
C THR A 33 -10.78 -8.19 -12.28
N ALA A 34 -11.94 -8.83 -12.45
CA ALA A 34 -12.42 -9.86 -11.51
C ALA A 34 -11.46 -11.04 -11.41
N PHE A 35 -10.88 -11.47 -12.54
CA PHE A 35 -9.87 -12.53 -12.56
C PHE A 35 -8.60 -12.13 -11.79
N ALA A 36 -8.05 -10.94 -12.04
CA ALA A 36 -6.86 -10.45 -11.35
C ALA A 36 -7.07 -10.34 -9.82
N ARG A 37 -8.24 -9.83 -9.40
CA ARG A 37 -8.64 -9.78 -7.97
C ARG A 37 -8.71 -11.16 -7.36
N LYS A 38 -9.30 -12.13 -8.07
CA LYS A 38 -9.38 -13.53 -7.61
C LYS A 38 -7.98 -14.15 -7.46
N ALA A 39 -7.08 -13.92 -8.42
CA ALA A 39 -5.71 -14.40 -8.36
C ALA A 39 -4.94 -13.81 -7.17
N HIS A 40 -5.06 -12.49 -6.95
CA HIS A 40 -4.48 -11.82 -5.78
C HIS A 40 -5.04 -12.40 -4.46
N ALA A 41 -6.37 -12.54 -4.35
CA ALA A 41 -7.02 -13.07 -3.15
C ALA A 41 -6.60 -14.52 -2.85
N ALA A 42 -6.38 -15.34 -3.88
CA ALA A 42 -5.90 -16.71 -3.71
C ALA A 42 -4.46 -16.76 -3.18
N MET A 43 -3.64 -15.76 -3.49
CA MET A 43 -2.24 -15.67 -3.05
C MET A 43 -2.07 -14.97 -1.69
N ALA A 44 -3.03 -14.14 -1.29
CA ALA A 44 -2.96 -13.35 -0.05
C ALA A 44 -2.66 -14.17 1.23
N PRO A 45 -3.19 -15.41 1.42
CA PRO A 45 -2.86 -16.21 2.61
C PRO A 45 -1.40 -16.65 2.72
N PHE A 46 -0.66 -16.64 1.60
CA PHE A 46 0.75 -17.03 1.55
C PHE A 46 1.70 -15.83 1.68
N ALA A 47 1.15 -14.61 1.68
CA ALA A 47 1.95 -13.40 1.81
C ALA A 47 2.42 -13.22 3.25
N GLU A 48 3.71 -12.94 3.42
CA GLU A 48 4.25 -12.37 4.67
C GLU A 48 3.90 -10.87 4.76
N LEU A 49 4.15 -10.28 5.92
CA LEU A 49 3.88 -8.89 6.27
C LEU A 49 4.09 -7.86 5.14
N GLY A 50 3.04 -7.07 4.91
CA GLY A 50 3.11 -5.77 4.26
C GLY A 50 2.82 -5.79 2.77
N GLN A 51 2.27 -4.68 2.31
CA GLN A 51 2.16 -4.34 0.90
C GLN A 51 3.16 -3.25 0.57
N TYR A 52 3.57 -3.18 -0.69
CA TYR A 52 4.43 -2.10 -1.11
C TYR A 52 3.65 -0.88 -1.53
N VAL A 53 4.01 0.26 -0.94
CA VAL A 53 3.31 1.53 -1.13
C VAL A 53 3.16 1.94 -2.61
N ASN A 54 4.12 1.62 -3.48
CA ASN A 54 4.03 2.01 -4.91
C ASN A 54 3.03 1.16 -5.72
N PHE A 55 2.52 0.05 -5.18
CA PHE A 55 1.51 -0.79 -5.84
C PHE A 55 0.19 -0.87 -5.06
N LEU A 56 -0.05 0.10 -4.17
CA LEU A 56 -1.36 0.32 -3.58
C LEU A 56 -2.27 0.93 -4.65
N GLY A 57 -2.86 0.07 -5.49
CA GLY A 57 -3.78 0.48 -6.55
C GLY A 57 -5.23 0.63 -6.09
N ALA A 58 -6.06 1.19 -6.97
CA ALA A 58 -7.52 1.30 -6.79
C ALA A 58 -8.23 -0.06 -6.61
N GLU A 59 -7.55 -1.17 -6.94
CA GLU A 59 -8.03 -2.53 -6.76
C GLU A 59 -8.34 -2.89 -5.30
N GLN A 60 -7.73 -2.20 -4.35
CA GLN A 60 -7.96 -2.41 -2.92
C GLN A 60 -9.02 -1.45 -2.33
N GLY A 61 -9.65 -0.64 -3.18
CA GLY A 61 -10.60 0.40 -2.79
C GLY A 61 -9.99 1.81 -2.83
N PRO A 62 -10.71 2.81 -2.29
CA PRO A 62 -10.21 4.18 -2.23
C PRO A 62 -8.88 4.23 -1.47
N VAL A 63 -8.01 5.16 -1.85
CA VAL A 63 -6.80 5.44 -1.09
C VAL A 63 -7.21 5.94 0.30
N THR A 64 -7.17 5.04 1.29
CA THR A 64 -7.48 5.37 2.68
C THR A 64 -6.19 5.56 3.48
N PRO A 65 -6.24 6.35 4.57
CA PRO A 65 -5.16 6.38 5.56
C PRO A 65 -4.80 4.98 6.10
N GLU A 66 -5.79 4.09 6.18
CA GLU A 66 -5.63 2.69 6.58
C GLU A 66 -4.70 1.90 5.65
N ALA A 67 -4.75 2.15 4.34
CA ALA A 67 -3.88 1.49 3.36
C ALA A 67 -2.40 1.87 3.58
N ALA A 68 -2.11 3.11 3.95
CA ALA A 68 -0.76 3.54 4.31
C ALA A 68 -0.27 2.80 5.56
N ARG A 69 -1.12 2.67 6.58
CA ARG A 69 -0.79 1.93 7.81
C ARG A 69 -0.50 0.45 7.54
N GLN A 70 -1.27 -0.19 6.67
CA GLN A 70 -1.03 -1.58 6.24
C GLN A 70 0.29 -1.74 5.47
N ALA A 71 0.62 -0.79 4.60
CA ALA A 71 1.85 -0.85 3.80
C ALA A 71 3.11 -0.62 4.62
N TYR A 72 3.10 0.31 5.58
CA TYR A 72 4.28 0.63 6.40
C TYR A 72 4.39 -0.22 7.69
N GLY A 73 3.27 -0.78 8.16
CA GLY A 73 3.16 -1.39 9.47
C GLY A 73 3.14 -0.36 10.60
N GLU A 74 2.59 -0.77 11.75
CA GLU A 74 2.23 0.12 12.86
C GLU A 74 3.39 1.02 13.33
N ARG A 75 4.54 0.43 13.66
CA ARG A 75 5.70 1.16 14.18
C ARG A 75 6.25 2.20 13.20
N THR A 76 6.35 1.85 11.92
CA THR A 76 6.88 2.78 10.90
C THR A 76 5.84 3.86 10.60
N HIS A 77 4.56 3.49 10.55
CA HIS A 77 3.46 4.44 10.35
C HIS A 77 3.44 5.52 11.45
N GLN A 78 3.59 5.14 12.73
CA GLN A 78 3.67 6.11 13.84
C GLN A 78 4.81 7.12 13.66
N ARG A 79 6.01 6.66 13.29
CA ARG A 79 7.15 7.54 12.98
C ARG A 79 6.88 8.46 11.79
N LEU A 80 6.14 7.98 10.78
CA LEU A 80 5.74 8.80 9.64
C LEU A 80 4.71 9.86 10.04
N VAL A 81 3.77 9.56 10.95
CA VAL A 81 2.83 10.54 11.52
C VAL A 81 3.58 11.63 12.29
N GLU A 82 4.58 11.28 13.10
CA GLU A 82 5.44 12.25 13.80
C GLU A 82 6.16 13.19 12.82
N LEU A 83 6.70 12.64 11.73
CA LEU A 83 7.34 13.43 10.67
C LEU A 83 6.31 14.32 9.95
N LYS A 84 5.11 13.80 9.66
CA LYS A 84 4.02 14.56 9.03
C LYS A 84 3.60 15.73 9.92
N ASN A 85 3.45 15.52 11.23
CA ASN A 85 3.16 16.57 12.19
C ASN A 85 4.21 17.68 12.17
N ARG A 86 5.50 17.34 12.01
CA ARG A 86 6.60 18.30 11.99
C ARG A 86 6.70 19.09 10.69
N TYR A 87 6.50 18.42 9.55
CA TYR A 87 6.85 18.97 8.24
C TYR A 87 5.64 19.35 7.38
N ASP A 88 4.47 18.79 7.64
CA ASP A 88 3.22 19.10 6.94
C ASP A 88 2.00 19.00 7.88
N PRO A 89 1.96 19.81 8.96
CA PRO A 89 0.85 19.79 9.91
C PRO A 89 -0.50 20.19 9.28
N GLY A 90 -0.48 20.99 8.21
CA GLY A 90 -1.66 21.38 7.45
C GLY A 90 -2.15 20.31 6.45
N ASN A 91 -1.48 19.16 6.38
CA ASN A 91 -1.82 18.06 5.48
C ASN A 91 -1.95 18.50 3.99
N ILE A 92 -1.08 19.40 3.55
CA ILE A 92 -1.07 19.97 2.19
C ILE A 92 -0.74 18.85 1.18
N PHE A 93 0.21 17.97 1.52
CA PHE A 93 0.65 16.86 0.67
C PHE A 93 -0.16 15.60 0.95
N ARG A 94 -1.36 15.51 0.37
CA ARG A 94 -2.34 14.45 0.69
C ARG A 94 -2.87 13.62 -0.48
N LEU A 95 -2.35 13.84 -1.69
CA LEU A 95 -2.86 13.20 -2.91
C LEU A 95 -2.37 11.75 -3.10
N ASN A 96 -1.35 11.33 -2.35
CA ASN A 96 -0.80 9.97 -2.38
C ASN A 96 -1.47 9.10 -1.30
N HIS A 97 -0.90 7.92 -1.00
CA HIS A 97 -1.22 7.14 0.19
C HIS A 97 -0.96 7.96 1.46
N ASN A 98 -1.96 8.74 1.86
CA ASN A 98 -1.76 9.83 2.79
C ASN A 98 -1.49 9.31 4.19
N ILE A 99 -0.47 9.89 4.82
CA ILE A 99 -0.25 9.79 6.27
C ILE A 99 -0.97 11.01 6.87
N VAL A 100 -2.02 10.77 7.64
CA VAL A 100 -2.80 11.86 8.26
C VAL A 100 -2.06 12.34 9.52
N PRO A 101 -1.77 13.66 9.65
CA PRO A 101 -1.17 14.19 10.87
C PRO A 101 -2.19 14.17 12.03
N SER A 102 -1.69 14.14 13.27
CA SER A 102 -2.51 14.01 14.48
C SER A 102 -3.42 15.22 14.77
N ALA A 103 -3.11 16.38 14.18
CA ALA A 103 -3.81 17.64 14.43
C ALA A 103 -4.73 18.09 13.26
N ALA A 104 -4.85 17.26 12.21
CA ALA A 104 -5.72 17.54 11.06
C ALA A 104 -7.17 17.11 11.27
#